data_AF-A0AAD7N4N8-F1
#
_entry.id   AF-A0AAD7N4N8-F1
#
_cell.length_a   1.000
_cell.length_b   1.000
_cell.length_c   1.000
_cell.angle_alpha   90.00
_cell.angle_beta   90.00
_cell.angle_gamma   90.00
#
_symmetry.space_group_name_H-M   'P 1'
#
loop_
_entity.id
_entity.type
_entity.pdbx_description
1 polymer ?
#
loop_
_entity_poly.entity_id
_entity_poly.type
_entity_poly.pdbx_seq_one_letter_code
_entity_poly.pdbx_strand_id
1 'polypeptide(L)'
;MTRMASGINLFLRHTTMSQSALPHKITHIKADIFAAPPNTILVHACNTRGSWGAGIAVAFQARYPAAFVEYKNTCKKQGEELLGTCLLIRGETHDVACLFTSKDYGRRVDSPAEILKATRLAVADLLRQNEEGKELHSCRFNSEKFGVPWEETEKVLVDLGAEMIVYERP
;
A
#
# COMPACT_ATOMS: atom_id res chain seq x y z
N MET A 1 15.36 5.02 -75.71
CA MET A 1 16.36 4.77 -74.65
C MET A 1 16.38 5.95 -73.69
N THR A 2 15.57 5.97 -72.62
CA THR A 2 15.85 6.78 -71.41
C THR A 2 15.09 6.21 -70.21
N ARG A 3 15.74 6.32 -69.06
CA ARG A 3 15.56 5.72 -67.73
C ARG A 3 14.40 6.26 -66.87
N MET A 4 13.97 5.42 -65.90
CA MET A 4 13.64 5.68 -64.46
C MET A 4 12.50 6.68 -64.14
N ALA A 5 11.74 6.65 -63.04
CA ALA A 5 11.76 5.97 -61.73
C ALA A 5 10.30 5.86 -61.21
N SER A 6 9.88 4.78 -60.54
CA SER A 6 9.78 4.59 -59.07
C SER A 6 8.90 5.59 -58.31
N GLY A 7 7.89 5.07 -57.61
CA GLY A 7 7.07 5.82 -56.64
C GLY A 7 5.90 5.02 -56.08
N ILE A 8 6.17 3.95 -55.32
CA ILE A 8 5.15 3.23 -54.51
C ILE A 8 4.84 4.09 -53.29
N ASN A 9 3.59 4.54 -53.16
CA ASN A 9 3.11 5.21 -51.95
C ASN A 9 2.56 4.15 -50.97
N LEU A 10 3.45 3.65 -50.10
CA LEU A 10 3.11 2.74 -49.01
C LEU A 10 2.55 3.58 -47.85
N PHE A 11 1.23 3.75 -47.79
CA PHE A 11 0.57 4.24 -46.59
C PHE A 11 0.59 3.15 -45.51
N LEU A 12 1.62 3.15 -44.66
CA LEU A 12 1.61 2.45 -43.39
C LEU A 12 0.54 3.10 -42.50
N ARG A 13 -0.64 2.48 -42.45
CA ARG A 13 -1.61 2.72 -41.38
C ARG A 13 -0.99 2.19 -40.10
N HIS A 14 -0.49 3.10 -39.26
CA HIS A 14 -0.16 2.78 -37.88
C HIS A 14 -1.45 2.37 -37.18
N THR A 15 -1.67 1.06 -37.06
CA THR A 15 -2.64 0.49 -36.14
C THR A 15 -2.15 0.81 -34.74
N THR A 16 -2.79 1.78 -34.08
CA THR A 16 -2.62 2.01 -32.65
C THR A 16 -3.06 0.74 -31.93
N MET A 17 -2.09 0.04 -31.33
CA MET A 17 -2.39 -1.06 -30.43
C MET A 17 -3.18 -0.50 -29.24
N SER A 18 -4.44 -0.91 -29.15
CA SER A 18 -5.26 -0.75 -27.95
C SER A 18 -4.50 -1.34 -26.76
N GLN A 19 -4.03 -0.50 -25.85
CA GLN A 19 -3.57 -0.95 -24.55
C GLN A 19 -4.76 -1.64 -23.87
N SER A 20 -4.67 -2.94 -23.67
CA SER A 20 -5.58 -3.65 -22.79
C SER A 20 -5.44 -3.05 -21.39
N ALA A 21 -6.44 -2.31 -20.94
CA ALA A 21 -6.56 -1.93 -19.53
C ALA A 21 -6.66 -3.23 -18.73
N LEU A 22 -5.61 -3.57 -17.97
CA LEU A 22 -5.74 -4.59 -16.94
C LEU A 22 -6.86 -4.13 -15.99
N PRO A 23 -7.78 -5.02 -15.59
CA PRO A 23 -8.84 -4.66 -14.64
C PRO A 23 -8.20 -4.08 -13.37
N HIS A 24 -8.79 -3.01 -12.84
CA HIS A 24 -8.24 -2.31 -11.69
C HIS A 24 -8.16 -3.29 -10.51
N LYS A 25 -6.94 -3.51 -10.00
CA LYS A 25 -6.61 -4.48 -8.94
C LYS A 25 -6.89 -3.97 -7.52
N ILE A 26 -7.33 -2.70 -7.40
CA ILE A 26 -7.72 -2.08 -6.14
C ILE A 26 -9.25 -1.98 -6.12
N THR A 27 -9.88 -2.65 -5.16
CA THR A 27 -11.35 -2.68 -5.02
C THR A 27 -11.76 -1.88 -3.80
N HIS A 28 -12.60 -0.86 -3.97
CA HIS A 28 -13.10 -0.04 -2.87
C HIS A 28 -14.46 -0.53 -2.39
N ILE A 29 -14.62 -0.65 -1.07
CA ILE A 29 -15.89 -1.02 -0.44
C ILE A 29 -16.18 -0.15 0.79
N LYS A 30 -17.47 0.09 1.05
CA LYS A 30 -17.93 0.79 2.26
C LYS A 30 -18.25 -0.22 3.35
N ALA A 31 -17.30 -0.46 4.24
CA ALA A 31 -17.41 -1.45 5.31
C ALA A 31 -16.37 -1.21 6.41
N ASP A 32 -16.49 -1.90 7.55
CA ASP A 32 -15.44 -1.95 8.56
C ASP A 32 -14.33 -2.91 8.11
N ILE A 33 -13.08 -2.44 8.05
CA ILE A 33 -11.90 -3.27 7.73
C ILE A 33 -11.76 -4.46 8.68
N PHE A 34 -12.17 -4.30 9.94
CA PHE A 34 -12.08 -5.38 10.93
C PHE A 34 -13.12 -6.49 10.71
N ALA A 35 -14.04 -6.31 9.76
CA ALA A 35 -14.96 -7.34 9.29
C ALA A 35 -14.41 -8.11 8.07
N ALA A 36 -13.15 -7.89 7.67
CA ALA A 36 -12.49 -8.69 6.65
C ALA A 36 -12.53 -10.20 6.99
N PRO A 37 -12.59 -11.08 5.98
CA PRO A 37 -12.61 -12.53 6.20
C PRO A 37 -11.41 -12.99 7.06
N PRO A 38 -11.55 -14.08 7.84
CA PRO A 38 -10.41 -14.68 8.53
C PRO A 38 -9.36 -15.19 7.53
N ASN A 39 -8.13 -15.40 8.01
CA ASN A 39 -6.99 -15.81 7.20
C ASN A 39 -6.62 -14.80 6.09
N THR A 40 -6.74 -13.51 6.39
CA THR A 40 -6.36 -12.39 5.52
C THR A 40 -5.35 -11.48 6.22
N ILE A 41 -4.75 -10.54 5.47
CA ILE A 41 -3.80 -9.56 6.00
C ILE A 41 -4.47 -8.19 6.08
N LEU A 42 -4.51 -7.60 7.29
CA LEU A 42 -4.93 -6.22 7.49
C LEU A 42 -3.74 -5.27 7.39
N VAL A 43 -3.80 -4.33 6.45
CA VAL A 43 -2.71 -3.43 6.09
C VAL A 43 -3.02 -2.01 6.59
N HIS A 44 -2.06 -1.41 7.30
CA HIS A 44 -2.15 0.00 7.68
C HIS A 44 -0.77 0.68 7.74
N ALA A 45 -0.78 2.01 7.64
CA ALA A 45 0.41 2.84 7.75
C ALA A 45 0.77 3.13 9.22
N CYS A 46 2.06 3.09 9.51
CA CYS A 46 2.66 3.18 10.83
C CYS A 46 3.82 4.17 10.86
N ASN A 47 4.03 4.73 12.06
CA ASN A 47 5.27 5.44 12.39
C ASN A 47 6.32 4.48 12.97
N THR A 48 7.57 4.91 13.07
CA THR A 48 8.65 4.11 13.66
C THR A 48 8.82 4.30 15.18
N ARG A 49 7.94 5.07 15.83
CA ARG A 49 8.03 5.41 17.28
C ARG A 49 7.21 4.48 18.18
N GLY A 50 6.58 3.44 17.65
CA GLY A 50 5.81 2.48 18.45
C GLY A 50 4.50 3.07 18.97
N SER A 51 3.85 3.94 18.20
CA SER A 51 2.61 4.62 18.59
C SER A 51 1.43 4.30 17.68
N TRP A 52 0.38 3.70 18.25
CA TRP A 52 -0.95 3.52 17.63
C TRP A 52 -2.01 4.43 18.28
N GLY A 53 -1.64 5.67 18.59
CA GLY A 53 -2.45 6.57 19.45
C GLY A 53 -3.54 7.39 18.76
N ALA A 54 -3.74 7.28 17.44
CA ALA A 54 -4.75 8.08 16.73
C ALA A 54 -5.32 7.39 15.48
N GLY A 55 -6.52 7.81 15.06
CA GLY A 55 -7.18 7.30 13.86
C GLY A 55 -7.49 5.80 13.96
N ILE A 56 -7.43 5.11 12.82
CA ILE A 56 -7.68 3.67 12.75
C ILE A 56 -6.72 2.84 13.63
N ALA A 57 -5.51 3.34 13.90
CA ALA A 57 -4.51 2.63 14.70
C ALA A 57 -5.00 2.37 16.14
N VAL A 58 -5.84 3.23 16.71
CA VAL A 58 -6.46 3.01 18.03
C VAL A 58 -7.37 1.78 18.00
N ALA A 59 -8.12 1.60 16.91
CA ALA A 59 -8.99 0.44 16.73
C ALA A 59 -8.18 -0.85 16.48
N PHE A 60 -7.07 -0.77 15.76
CA PHE A 60 -6.09 -1.86 15.64
C PHE A 60 -5.54 -2.25 17.01
N GLN A 61 -5.13 -1.29 17.85
CA GLN A 61 -4.60 -1.56 19.19
C GLN A 61 -5.62 -2.27 20.08
N ALA A 62 -6.89 -1.84 20.03
CA ALA A 62 -7.96 -2.43 20.82
C ALA A 62 -8.30 -3.87 20.39
N ARG A 63 -8.25 -4.17 19.08
CA ARG A 63 -8.61 -5.48 18.53
C ARG A 63 -7.43 -6.47 18.48
N TYR A 64 -6.22 -5.98 18.27
CA TYR A 64 -4.99 -6.78 18.14
C TYR A 64 -3.94 -6.33 19.17
N PRO A 65 -4.21 -6.44 20.49
CA PRO A 65 -3.29 -5.97 21.52
C PRO A 65 -1.95 -6.71 21.52
N ALA A 66 -1.92 -7.99 21.17
CA ALA A 66 -0.68 -8.76 21.02
C ALA A 66 0.18 -8.23 19.87
N ALA A 67 -0.43 -7.93 18.72
CA ALA A 67 0.27 -7.33 17.58
C ALA A 67 0.83 -5.94 17.93
N PHE A 68 0.09 -5.14 18.71
CA PHE A 68 0.60 -3.86 19.18
C PHE A 68 1.86 -4.02 20.05
N VAL A 69 1.91 -5.02 20.93
CA VAL A 69 3.09 -5.29 21.77
C VAL A 69 4.30 -5.62 20.90
N GLU A 70 4.14 -6.46 19.89
CA GLU A 70 5.21 -6.79 18.95
C GLU A 70 5.68 -5.57 18.15
N TYR A 71 4.74 -4.84 17.53
CA TYR A 71 5.02 -3.58 16.83
C TYR A 71 5.80 -2.59 17.70
N LYS A 72 5.36 -2.37 18.94
CA LYS A 72 5.99 -1.43 19.87
C LYS A 72 7.40 -1.88 20.27
N ASN A 73 7.60 -3.18 20.51
CA ASN A 73 8.91 -3.73 20.84
C ASN A 73 9.88 -3.64 19.65
N THR A 74 9.41 -3.90 18.43
CA THR A 74 10.19 -3.75 17.21
C THR A 74 10.60 -2.30 16.99
N CYS A 75 9.67 -1.35 17.13
CA CYS A 75 9.96 0.09 17.08
C CYS A 75 11.00 0.51 18.11
N LYS A 76 10.89 0.02 19.36
CA LYS A 76 11.87 0.32 20.41
C LYS A 76 13.28 -0.17 20.07
N LYS A 77 13.40 -1.29 19.36
CA LYS A 77 14.69 -1.91 19.00
C LYS A 77 15.33 -1.26 17.78
N GLN A 78 14.55 -0.99 16.74
CA GLN A 78 15.08 -0.62 15.42
C GLN A 78 14.84 0.85 15.06
N GLY A 79 13.84 1.50 15.66
CA GLY A 79 13.54 2.92 15.42
C GLY A 79 13.43 3.25 13.93
N GLU A 80 14.14 4.30 13.50
CA GLU A 80 14.07 4.80 12.12
C GLU A 80 14.59 3.83 11.05
N GLU A 81 15.34 2.78 11.42
CA GLU A 81 15.77 1.73 10.49
C GLU A 81 14.59 0.98 9.87
N LEU A 82 13.42 1.04 10.51
CA LEU A 82 12.17 0.46 10.01
C LEU A 82 11.58 1.23 8.83
N LEU A 83 11.97 2.49 8.59
CA LEU A 83 11.35 3.31 7.54
C LEU A 83 11.46 2.64 6.17
N GLY A 84 10.32 2.45 5.50
CA GLY A 84 10.23 1.77 4.22
C GLY A 84 10.20 0.24 4.29
N THR A 85 10.06 -0.34 5.48
CA THR A 85 9.87 -1.79 5.68
C THR A 85 8.42 -2.13 6.04
N CYS A 86 8.07 -3.41 5.98
CA CYS A 86 6.84 -3.95 6.54
C CYS A 86 7.14 -4.90 7.69
N LEU A 87 6.52 -4.69 8.85
CA LEU A 87 6.43 -5.73 9.88
C LEU A 87 5.10 -6.48 9.71
N LEU A 88 5.18 -7.74 9.22
CA LEU A 88 4.02 -8.60 9.02
C LEU A 88 3.87 -9.58 10.21
N ILE A 89 2.98 -9.22 11.14
CA ILE A 89 2.72 -9.92 12.40
C ILE A 89 1.66 -10.98 12.18
N ARG A 90 1.96 -12.24 12.51
CA ARG A 90 0.99 -13.35 12.37
C ARG A 90 -0.02 -13.36 13.52
N GLY A 91 -1.29 -13.59 13.20
CA GLY A 91 -2.37 -13.66 14.18
C GLY A 91 -3.30 -14.86 13.98
N GLU A 92 -4.22 -15.07 14.92
CA GLU A 92 -5.16 -16.19 14.88
C GLU A 92 -6.26 -16.00 13.83
N THR A 93 -6.83 -14.79 13.74
CA THR A 93 -7.90 -14.45 12.78
C THR A 93 -7.36 -13.73 11.57
N HIS A 94 -6.52 -12.72 11.79
CA HIS A 94 -5.91 -11.90 10.76
C HIS A 94 -4.43 -11.71 11.06
N ASP A 95 -3.64 -11.63 10.01
CA ASP A 95 -2.29 -11.08 10.11
C ASP A 95 -2.37 -9.56 10.03
N VAL A 96 -1.42 -8.85 10.66
CA VAL A 96 -1.36 -7.38 10.65
C VAL A 96 -0.07 -6.93 9.98
N ALA A 97 -0.20 -6.22 8.86
CA ALA A 97 0.90 -5.59 8.14
C ALA A 97 1.07 -4.13 8.56
N CYS A 98 2.14 -3.85 9.30
CA CYS A 98 2.53 -2.51 9.69
C CYS A 98 3.48 -1.92 8.64
N LEU A 99 2.97 -1.06 7.76
CA LEU A 99 3.79 -0.36 6.78
C LEU A 99 4.46 0.85 7.43
N PHE A 100 5.79 0.86 7.56
CA PHE A 100 6.50 1.98 8.17
C PHE A 100 6.72 3.10 7.15
N THR A 101 5.77 4.03 7.09
CA THR A 101 5.74 5.09 6.05
C THR A 101 6.11 6.48 6.58
N SER A 102 6.25 6.64 7.90
CA SER A 102 6.71 7.89 8.52
C SER A 102 7.64 7.58 9.69
N LYS A 103 8.66 8.41 9.93
CA LYS A 103 9.51 8.29 11.12
C LYS A 103 8.72 8.64 12.37
N ASP A 104 8.05 9.78 12.36
CA ASP A 104 7.31 10.31 13.51
C ASP A 104 5.79 10.33 13.23
N TYR A 105 5.02 10.86 14.18
CA TYR A 105 3.56 10.94 14.13
C TYR A 105 3.03 12.27 14.67
N GLY A 106 1.72 12.51 14.52
CA GLY A 106 1.08 13.74 14.98
C GLY A 106 1.57 14.95 14.17
N ARG A 107 2.03 16.00 14.85
CA ARG A 107 2.54 17.22 14.19
C ARG A 107 3.92 17.06 13.55
N ARG A 108 4.59 15.91 13.74
CA ARG A 108 5.93 15.61 13.22
C ARG A 108 5.92 14.51 12.16
N VAL A 109 4.76 14.25 11.55
CA VAL A 109 4.66 13.36 10.38
C VAL A 109 5.61 13.86 9.28
N ASP A 110 6.24 12.93 8.57
CA ASP A 110 7.14 13.22 7.45
C ASP A 110 6.38 13.90 6.27
N SER A 111 7.10 14.47 5.30
CA SER A 111 6.42 15.11 4.17
C SER A 111 5.68 14.07 3.30
N PRO A 112 4.59 14.46 2.58
CA PRO A 112 3.89 13.54 1.69
C PRO A 112 4.80 12.82 0.69
N ALA A 113 5.80 13.51 0.14
CA ALA A 113 6.77 12.92 -0.78
C ALA A 113 7.64 11.83 -0.12
N GLU A 114 8.08 12.04 1.12
CA GLU A 114 8.84 11.05 1.89
C GLU A 114 7.95 9.86 2.26
N ILE A 115 6.70 10.11 2.65
CA ILE A 115 5.72 9.06 2.97
C ILE A 115 5.44 8.18 1.76
N LEU A 116 5.24 8.76 0.58
CA LEU A 116 5.01 7.99 -0.65
C LEU A 116 6.24 7.17 -1.06
N LYS A 117 7.45 7.72 -0.88
CA LYS A 117 8.70 6.99 -1.10
C LYS A 117 8.81 5.79 -0.16
N ALA A 118 8.57 5.98 1.14
CA ALA A 118 8.60 4.91 2.12
C ALA A 118 7.47 3.88 1.89
N THR A 119 6.28 4.35 1.49
CA THR A 119 5.13 3.50 1.13
C THR A 119 5.50 2.53 0.01
N ARG A 120 6.16 3.01 -1.05
CA ARG A 120 6.58 2.14 -2.16
C ARG A 120 7.47 0.99 -1.70
N LEU A 121 8.43 1.28 -0.82
CA LEU A 121 9.36 0.29 -0.27
C LEU A 121 8.63 -0.68 0.67
N ALA A 122 7.81 -0.16 1.58
CA ALA A 122 7.10 -0.95 2.59
C ALA A 122 6.08 -1.90 1.95
N VAL A 123 5.36 -1.45 0.92
CA VAL A 123 4.42 -2.31 0.17
C VAL A 123 5.17 -3.38 -0.61
N ALA A 124 6.29 -3.05 -1.27
CA ALA A 124 7.10 -4.06 -1.96
C ALA A 124 7.62 -5.13 -0.98
N ASP A 125 8.02 -4.73 0.22
CA ASP A 125 8.44 -5.65 1.27
C ASP A 125 7.28 -6.51 1.79
N LEU A 126 6.08 -5.94 1.98
CA LEU A 126 4.87 -6.71 2.30
C LEU A 126 4.57 -7.77 1.23
N LEU A 127 4.58 -7.38 -0.05
CA LEU A 127 4.29 -8.31 -1.15
C LEU A 127 5.30 -9.46 -1.20
N ARG A 128 6.57 -9.18 -0.92
CA ARG A 128 7.63 -10.20 -0.80
C ARG A 128 7.39 -11.15 0.37
N GLN A 129 6.90 -10.66 1.51
CA GLN A 129 6.64 -11.47 2.71
C GLN A 129 5.35 -12.29 2.63
N ASN A 130 4.40 -11.94 1.75
CA ASN A 130 3.13 -12.64 1.58
C ASN A 130 3.27 -13.89 0.69
N GLU A 131 4.11 -14.84 1.13
CA GLU A 131 4.41 -16.08 0.38
C GLU A 131 3.19 -16.99 0.21
N GLU A 132 2.23 -16.91 1.14
CA GLU A 132 0.98 -17.67 1.11
C GLU A 132 -0.09 -17.07 0.18
N GLY A 133 0.15 -15.87 -0.37
CA GLY A 133 -0.80 -15.19 -1.24
C GLY A 133 -2.13 -14.83 -0.56
N LYS A 134 -2.10 -14.50 0.73
CA LYS A 134 -3.30 -14.08 1.47
C LYS A 134 -3.87 -12.78 0.90
N GLU A 135 -5.19 -12.65 0.91
CA GLU A 135 -5.87 -11.42 0.47
C GLU A 135 -5.48 -10.24 1.36
N LEU A 136 -5.23 -9.09 0.73
CA LEU A 136 -4.82 -7.86 1.40
C LEU A 136 -6.03 -6.94 1.58
N HIS A 137 -6.33 -6.59 2.82
CA HIS A 137 -7.40 -5.67 3.19
C HIS A 137 -6.80 -4.46 3.86
N SER A 138 -7.15 -3.26 3.41
CA SER A 138 -6.55 -2.02 3.88
C SER A 138 -7.61 -0.97 4.13
N CYS A 139 -7.30 0.02 4.97
CA CYS A 139 -8.03 1.28 4.96
C CYS A 139 -7.43 2.19 3.89
N ARG A 140 -7.96 3.41 3.71
CA ARG A 140 -7.28 4.46 2.95
C ARG A 140 -6.04 4.96 3.73
N PHE A 141 -5.04 4.11 3.93
CA PHE A 141 -3.86 4.41 4.74
C PHE A 141 -3.10 5.62 4.15
N ASN A 142 -2.30 6.28 4.98
CA ASN A 142 -1.70 7.61 4.75
C ASN A 142 -2.70 8.80 4.66
N SER A 143 -3.99 8.59 4.36
CA SER A 143 -4.90 9.69 3.99
C SER A 143 -5.40 10.59 5.12
N GLU A 144 -5.60 10.04 6.32
CA GLU A 144 -6.12 10.82 7.43
C GLU A 144 -4.99 11.49 8.23
N LYS A 145 -4.40 10.77 9.17
CA LYS A 145 -3.44 11.36 10.14
C LYS A 145 -2.08 11.66 9.54
N PHE A 146 -1.76 11.08 8.38
CA PHE A 146 -0.52 11.33 7.66
C PHE A 146 -0.69 12.33 6.51
N GLY A 147 -1.93 12.73 6.20
CA GLY A 147 -2.24 13.87 5.33
C GLY A 147 -1.84 13.71 3.87
N VAL A 148 -1.66 12.48 3.37
CA VAL A 148 -1.35 12.22 1.96
C VAL A 148 -2.65 12.02 1.19
N PRO A 149 -2.95 12.78 0.12
CA PRO A 149 -4.09 12.51 -0.74
C PRO A 149 -4.12 11.04 -1.15
N TRP A 150 -5.27 10.38 -0.97
CA TRP A 150 -5.36 8.94 -1.14
C TRP A 150 -4.98 8.51 -2.55
N GLU A 151 -5.34 9.31 -3.55
CA GLU A 151 -5.10 9.05 -4.96
C GLU A 151 -3.60 8.88 -5.27
N GLU A 152 -2.73 9.57 -4.51
CA GLU A 152 -1.28 9.42 -4.63
C GLU A 152 -0.79 8.10 -4.03
N THR A 153 -1.37 7.67 -2.90
CA THR A 153 -1.07 6.36 -2.28
C THR A 153 -1.57 5.23 -3.17
N GLU A 154 -2.78 5.34 -3.71
CA GLU A 154 -3.37 4.37 -4.63
C GLU A 154 -2.54 4.24 -5.91
N LYS A 155 -2.02 5.34 -6.45
CA LYS A 155 -1.10 5.29 -7.59
C LYS A 155 0.14 4.44 -7.29
N VAL A 156 0.72 4.54 -6.09
CA VAL A 156 1.85 3.68 -5.69
C VAL A 156 1.47 2.21 -5.68
N LEU A 157 0.28 1.87 -5.18
CA LEU A 157 -0.23 0.49 -5.17
C LEU A 157 -0.40 -0.06 -6.58
N VAL A 158 -1.02 0.73 -7.48
CA VAL A 158 -1.22 0.35 -8.89
C VAL A 158 0.11 0.18 -9.61
N ASP A 159 1.06 1.11 -9.43
CA ASP A 159 2.39 1.02 -10.04
C ASP A 159 3.17 -0.23 -9.61
N LEU A 160 2.94 -0.73 -8.38
CA LEU A 160 3.54 -1.96 -7.86
C LEU A 160 2.78 -3.23 -8.29
N GLY A 161 1.63 -3.09 -8.95
CA GLY A 161 0.77 -4.21 -9.30
C GLY A 161 0.12 -4.89 -8.08
N ALA A 162 0.01 -4.19 -6.96
CA ALA A 162 -0.60 -4.70 -5.74
C ALA A 162 -2.10 -4.96 -5.95
N GLU A 163 -2.60 -6.02 -5.32
CA GLU A 163 -4.02 -6.36 -5.26
C GLU A 163 -4.51 -6.15 -3.83
N MET A 164 -5.48 -5.26 -3.64
CA MET A 164 -5.98 -4.91 -2.30
C MET A 164 -7.48 -4.56 -2.33
N ILE A 165 -8.19 -4.96 -1.27
CA ILE A 165 -9.52 -4.46 -0.96
C ILE A 165 -9.37 -3.28 0.02
N VAL A 166 -9.86 -2.11 -0.37
CA VAL A 166 -9.76 -0.85 0.38
C VAL A 166 -11.11 -0.53 1.02
N TYR A 167 -11.10 -0.44 2.33
CA TYR A 167 -12.27 -0.16 3.15
C TYR A 167 -12.38 1.33 3.42
N GLU A 168 -13.51 1.88 3.01
CA GLU A 168 -13.94 3.23 3.34
C GLU A 168 -14.91 3.17 4.51
N ARG A 169 -14.68 4.02 5.53
CA ARG A 169 -15.65 4.15 6.60
C ARG A 169 -16.95 4.72 6.03
N PRO A 170 -18.12 4.11 6.34
CA PRO A 170 -19.41 4.62 5.91
C PRO A 170 -19.73 6.01 6.49
#